data_AF-A0A535VP85-F1
#
_entry.id   AF-A0A535VP85-F1
#
_cell.length_a   1.000
_cell.length_b   1.000
_cell.length_c   1.000
_cell.angle_alpha   90.00
_cell.angle_beta   90.00
_cell.angle_gamma   90.00
#
_symmetry.space_group_name_H-M   'P 1'
#
loop_
_entity.id
_entity.type
_entity.pdbx_description
1 polymer ?
#
loop_
_entity_poly.entity_id
_entity_poly.type
_entity_poly.pdbx_seq_one_letter_code
_entity_poly.pdbx_strand_id
1 'polypeptide(L)' 'MLLQSCIDFCYYTFAEEFEAIRTYLQMVQRHRFGYWMAESVPLHRVAQIMGHDSLDTTKLYIQGTRHDLQQAVETIAWT' A
#
# COMPACT_ATOMS: atom_id res chain seq x y z
N MET A 1 2.64 -14.96 8.93
CA MET A 1 1.46 -15.83 8.76
C MET A 1 0.15 -15.06 8.55
N LEU A 2 -0.04 -13.83 9.09
CA LEU A 2 -1.27 -13.02 8.88
C LEU A 2 -1.27 -12.17 7.59
N LEU A 3 -0.09 -11.82 7.06
CA LEU A 3 0.05 -11.02 5.83
C LEU A 3 -0.35 -11.81 4.58
N GLN A 4 0.06 -13.09 4.48
CA GLN A 4 -0.28 -13.95 3.34
C GLN A 4 -1.79 -14.18 3.25
N SER A 5 -2.46 -14.44 4.37
CA SER A 5 -3.92 -14.62 4.38
C SER A 5 -4.69 -13.34 4.06
N CYS A 6 -4.17 -12.15 4.41
CA CYS A 6 -4.77 -10.89 3.96
C CYS A 6 -4.55 -10.62 2.47
N ILE A 7 -3.38 -11.00 1.94
CA ILE A 7 -3.06 -10.93 0.50
C ILE A 7 -3.95 -11.89 -0.27
N ASP A 8 -4.07 -13.14 0.17
CA ASP A 8 -4.94 -14.15 -0.45
C ASP A 8 -6.41 -13.70 -0.38
N PHE A 9 -6.86 -13.13 0.75
CA PHE A 9 -8.20 -12.54 0.87
C PHE A 9 -8.41 -11.36 -0.10
N CYS A 10 -7.44 -10.46 -0.24
CA CYS A 10 -7.56 -9.36 -1.20
C CYS A 10 -7.54 -9.86 -2.65
N TYR A 11 -6.72 -10.87 -2.99
CA TYR A 11 -6.64 -11.47 -4.32
C TYR A 11 -7.93 -12.23 -4.70
N TYR A 12 -8.53 -12.97 -3.77
CA TYR A 12 -9.78 -13.72 -4.01
C TYR A 12 -11.02 -12.83 -3.98
N THR A 13 -11.03 -11.74 -3.20
CA THR A 13 -12.20 -10.87 -2.98
C THR A 13 -12.15 -9.57 -3.82
N PHE A 14 -11.50 -9.58 -4.99
CA PHE A 14 -11.50 -8.44 -5.92
C PHE A 14 -12.84 -8.19 -6.63
N ALA A 15 -13.88 -9.01 -6.39
CA ALA A 15 -15.13 -8.91 -7.14
C ALA A 15 -16.30 -8.23 -6.39
N GLU A 16 -16.49 -8.41 -5.08
CA GLU A 16 -17.81 -8.09 -4.50
C GLU A 16 -17.86 -7.35 -3.14
N GLU A 17 -16.80 -7.29 -2.31
CA GLU A 17 -16.95 -6.79 -0.93
C GLU A 17 -15.86 -5.79 -0.47
N PHE A 18 -15.91 -4.57 -0.99
CA PHE A 18 -15.05 -3.45 -0.57
C PHE A 18 -15.14 -3.09 0.93
N GLU A 19 -16.26 -3.42 1.58
CA GLU A 19 -16.58 -2.95 2.93
C GLU A 19 -16.03 -3.83 4.06
N ALA A 20 -15.80 -5.11 3.77
CA ALA A 20 -15.21 -6.06 4.70
C ALA A 20 -13.75 -5.70 5.00
N ILE A 21 -12.99 -5.28 3.99
CA ILE A 21 -11.58 -4.84 4.12
C ILE A 21 -11.49 -3.62 5.05
N ARG A 22 -12.44 -2.69 4.95
CA ARG A 22 -12.53 -1.48 5.80
C ARG A 22 -12.99 -1.77 7.23
N THR A 23 -13.32 -2.99 7.60
CA THR A 23 -13.68 -3.33 8.99
C THR A 23 -12.65 -4.27 9.61
N TYR A 24 -12.04 -5.16 8.82
CA TYR A 24 -11.18 -6.23 9.31
C TYR A 24 -9.74 -5.80 9.66
N LEU A 25 -9.20 -4.82 8.92
CA LEU A 25 -7.83 -4.34 9.13
C LEU A 25 -7.85 -3.18 10.15
N GLN A 26 -7.17 -3.34 11.29
CA GLN A 26 -6.88 -2.20 12.17
C GLN A 26 -6.07 -1.13 11.44
N MET A 27 -6.18 0.14 11.84
CA MET A 27 -5.51 1.29 11.17
C MET A 27 -4.01 1.04 10.90
N VAL A 28 -3.27 0.54 11.88
CA VAL A 28 -1.82 0.23 11.75
C VAL A 28 -1.56 -0.82 10.66
N GLN A 29 -2.40 -1.85 10.56
CA GLN A 29 -2.27 -2.88 9.52
C GLN A 29 -2.61 -2.34 8.14
N ARG A 30 -3.59 -1.43 8.03
CA ARG A 30 -3.91 -0.75 6.77
C ARG A 30 -2.74 0.08 6.27
N HIS A 31 -2.07 0.84 7.13
CA HIS A 31 -0.91 1.61 6.70
C HIS A 31 0.22 0.72 6.21
N ARG A 32 0.54 -0.35 6.93
CA ARG A 32 1.58 -1.32 6.50
C ARG A 32 1.23 -1.99 5.17
N PHE A 33 -0.04 -2.36 5.00
CA PHE A 33 -0.54 -2.94 3.76
C PHE A 33 -0.49 -1.94 2.60
N GLY A 34 -0.84 -0.68 2.84
CA GLY A 34 -0.74 0.42 1.87
C GLY A 34 0.68 0.64 1.38
N TYR A 35 1.69 0.63 2.27
CA TYR A 35 3.10 0.70 1.90
C TYR A 35 3.53 -0.46 1.00
N TRP A 36 3.16 -1.70 1.38
CA TRP A 36 3.51 -2.89 0.58
C TRP A 36 2.89 -2.87 -0.82
N MET A 37 1.61 -2.54 -0.94
CA MET A 37 0.96 -2.44 -2.25
C MET A 37 1.58 -1.35 -3.12
N ALA A 38 1.98 -0.22 -2.53
CA ALA A 38 2.56 0.90 -3.26
C ALA A 38 3.88 0.55 -3.98
N GLU A 39 4.55 -0.54 -3.61
CA GLU A 39 5.74 -1.05 -4.31
C GLU A 39 5.44 -1.58 -5.72
N SER A 40 4.22 -2.08 -5.97
CA SER A 40 3.90 -2.82 -7.21
C SER A 40 2.54 -2.49 -7.84
N VAL A 41 1.64 -1.85 -7.09
CA VAL A 41 0.29 -1.50 -7.52
C VAL A 41 0.21 0.00 -7.83
N PRO A 42 -0.38 0.42 -8.97
CA PRO A 42 -0.57 1.84 -9.27
C PRO A 42 -1.30 2.59 -8.17
N LEU A 43 -0.82 3.79 -7.82
CA LEU A 43 -1.29 4.57 -6.66
C LEU A 43 -2.82 4.79 -6.64
N HIS A 44 -3.45 4.98 -7.79
CA HIS A 44 -4.91 5.17 -7.88
C HIS A 44 -5.70 3.90 -7.52
N ARG A 45 -5.14 2.70 -7.74
CA ARG A 45 -5.74 1.43 -7.32
C ARG A 45 -5.55 1.20 -5.84
N VAL A 46 -4.39 1.56 -5.29
CA VAL A 46 -4.16 1.58 -3.85
C VAL A 46 -5.19 2.49 -3.17
N ALA A 47 -5.44 3.69 -3.69
CA ALA A 47 -6.45 4.60 -3.15
C ALA A 47 -7.86 3.97 -3.13
N GLN A 48 -8.25 3.29 -4.21
CA GLN A 48 -9.55 2.59 -4.28
C GLN A 48 -9.67 1.48 -3.23
N ILE A 49 -8.66 0.60 -3.13
CA ILE A 49 -8.64 -0.51 -2.16
C ILE A 49 -8.69 0.00 -0.72
N MET A 50 -8.00 1.11 -0.46
CA MET A 50 -7.92 1.74 0.86
C MET A 50 -9.15 2.58 1.20
N GLY A 51 -10.04 2.83 0.23
CA GLY A 51 -11.20 3.70 0.40
C GLY A 51 -10.82 5.17 0.62
N HIS A 52 -9.74 5.63 -0.02
CA HIS A 52 -9.31 7.02 0.04
C HIS A 52 -9.98 7.85 -1.06
N ASP A 53 -10.65 8.94 -0.67
CA ASP A 53 -11.28 9.88 -1.61
C ASP A 53 -10.25 10.79 -2.33
N SER A 54 -9.00 10.83 -1.85
CA SER A 54 -7.94 11.65 -2.41
C SER A 54 -6.66 10.84 -2.65
N LEU A 55 -6.05 11.09 -3.81
CA LEU A 55 -4.71 10.59 -4.10
C LEU A 55 -3.67 11.21 -3.17
N ASP A 56 -3.87 12.43 -2.65
CA ASP A 56 -2.92 13.06 -1.75
C ASP A 56 -2.78 12.31 -0.42
N THR A 57 -3.89 11.76 0.09
CA THR A 57 -3.86 10.86 1.26
C THR A 57 -3.10 9.57 0.95
N THR A 58 -3.25 9.06 -0.27
CA THR A 58 -2.59 7.82 -0.69
C THR A 58 -1.10 8.02 -1.00
N LYS A 59 -0.70 9.23 -1.41
CA LYS A 59 0.71 9.60 -1.66
C LYS A 59 1.60 9.37 -0.43
N LEU A 60 1.04 9.35 0.78
CA LEU A 60 1.77 8.98 1.99
C LEU A 60 2.50 7.64 1.86
N TYR A 61 1.99 6.69 1.06
CA TYR A 61 2.62 5.39 0.86
C TYR A 61 3.78 5.37 -0.14
N ILE A 62 3.94 6.42 -0.95
CA ILE A 62 5.02 6.55 -1.95
C ILE A 62 5.96 7.72 -1.67
N GLN A 63 5.67 8.51 -0.64
CA GLN A 63 6.55 9.60 -0.24
C GLN A 63 7.82 9.01 0.34
N GLY A 64 8.86 8.98 -0.49
CA GLY A 64 10.20 8.63 -0.05
C GLY A 64 10.66 9.56 1.07
N THR A 65 11.18 8.97 2.13
CA THR A 65 11.88 9.69 3.18
C THR A 65 13.22 10.21 2.65
N ARG A 66 13.88 11.09 3.41
CA ARG A 66 15.27 11.48 3.11
C ARG A 66 16.21 10.28 3.04
N HIS A 67 15.92 9.22 3.81
CA HIS A 67 16.70 8.00 3.79
C HIS A 67 16.51 7.21 2.49
N ASP A 68 15.26 7.07 2.03
CA ASP A 68 14.96 6.41 0.76
C ASP A 68 15.62 7.15 -0.42
N LEU A 69 15.60 8.49 -0.38
CA LEU A 69 16.30 9.32 -1.36
C LEU A 69 17.82 9.09 -1.32
N GLN A 70 18.41 9.06 -0.13
CA GLN A 70 19.84 8.81 0.02
C GLN A 70 20.22 7.43 -0.52
N GLN A 71 19.48 6.37 -0.17
CA GLN A 71 19.74 5.02 -0.65
C GLN A 71 19.60 4.91 -2.17
N ALA A 72 18.59 5.58 -2.76
CA ALA A 72 18.44 5.63 -4.21
C ALA A 72 19.64 6.33 -4.89
N VAL A 73 20.10 7.45 -4.33
CA VAL A 73 21.28 8.17 -4.83
C VAL A 73 22.55 7.30 -4.72
N GLU A 74 22.76 6.65 -3.59
CA GLU A 74 23.89 5.73 -3.39
C GLU A 74 23.84 4.57 -4.40
N THR A 75 22.68 3.96 -4.61
CA THR A 75 22.52 2.89 -5.61
C THR A 75 22.92 3.37 -7.00
N ILE A 76 22.41 4.52 -7.45
CA ILE A 76 22.75 5.10 -8.77
C ILE A 76 24.24 5.42 -8.87
N ALA A 77 24.85 5.94 -7.80
CA ALA A 77 26.26 6.33 -7.80
C ALA A 77 27.22 5.12 -7.89
N TRP A 78 26.77 3.93 -7.49
CA TRP A 78 27.55 2.69 -7.51
C TRP A 78 27.15 1.70 -8.62
N THR A 79 26.27 2.10 -9.55
CA THR A 79 25.90 1.32 -10.75
C THR A 79 26.58 1.89 -12.00
#